data_AF-A0A9D9K1C2-F1
#
_entry.id   AF-A0A9D9K1C2-F1
#
_cell.length_a   1.000
_cell.length_b   1.000
_cell.length_c   1.000
_cell.angle_alpha   90.00
_cell.angle_beta   90.00
_cell.angle_gamma   90.00
#
_symmetry.space_group_name_H-M   'P 1'
#
loop_
_entity.id
_entity.type
_entity.pdbx_description
1 polymer ?
#
loop_
_entity_poly.entity_id
_entity_poly.type
_entity_poly.pdbx_seq_one_letter_code
_entity_poly.pdbx_strand_id
1 'polypeptide(L)'
;MKVYLDTSVYNRPFDDQTQPRIWLETLAFAVILQMIEAGSVTLVTSSVLEYENNRSPFQLRRNRVTRCSSLAGVHRKVDEDIKRRAEELEQ
;
A
#
# COMPACT_ATOMS: atom_id res chain seq x y z
N MET A 1 5.11 -3.47 -15.36
CA MET A 1 4.68 -4.41 -14.30
C MET A 1 3.70 -3.70 -13.37
N LYS A 2 2.67 -4.38 -12.84
CA LYS A 2 1.72 -3.80 -11.86
C LYS A 2 2.02 -4.35 -10.48
N VAL A 3 2.02 -3.49 -9.47
CA VAL A 3 2.24 -3.87 -8.06
C VAL A 3 1.12 -3.29 -7.21
N TYR A 4 0.57 -4.11 -6.32
CA TYR A 4 -0.32 -3.69 -5.26
C TYR A 4 0.45 -3.77 -3.93
N LEU A 5 0.36 -2.71 -3.13
CA LEU A 5 1.00 -2.66 -1.82
C LEU A 5 -0.08 -2.66 -0.74
N ASP A 6 0.07 -3.55 0.23
CA ASP A 6 -0.78 -3.60 1.42
C ASP A 6 -0.51 -2.40 2.34
N THR A 7 -1.52 -1.96 3.11
CA THR A 7 -1.41 -0.87 4.09
C THR A 7 -0.24 -1.06 5.06
N SER A 8 0.07 -2.30 5.45
CA SER A 8 1.23 -2.64 6.28
C SER A 8 2.56 -2.25 5.63
N VAL A 9 2.70 -2.41 4.31
CA VAL A 9 3.92 -2.04 3.57
C VAL A 9 4.19 -0.54 3.66
N TYR A 10 3.14 0.28 3.47
CA TYR A 10 3.25 1.74 3.62
C TYR A 10 3.63 2.17 5.04
N ASN A 11 3.35 1.33 6.05
CA ASN A 11 3.62 1.63 7.44
C ASN A 11 5.00 1.16 7.92
N ARG A 12 5.72 0.31 7.15
CA ARG A 12 7.07 -0.17 7.50
C ARG A 12 8.06 0.92 7.90
N PRO A 13 8.12 2.10 7.25
CA PRO A 13 9.02 3.17 7.68
C PRO A 13 8.75 3.73 9.09
N PHE A 14 7.62 3.39 9.71
CA PHE A 14 7.24 3.83 11.05
C PHE A 14 7.25 2.70 12.09
N ASP A 15 7.56 1.47 11.67
CA ASP A 15 7.81 0.36 12.57
C ASP A 15 9.22 0.49 13.18
N ASP A 16 9.54 -0.38 14.13
CA ASP A 16 10.83 -0.41 14.82
C ASP A 16 11.99 -0.73 13.86
N GLN A 17 12.72 0.31 13.47
CA GLN A 17 13.85 0.23 12.54
C GLN A 17 15.09 -0.43 13.13
N THR A 18 15.12 -0.74 14.43
CA THR A 18 16.23 -1.50 15.02
C THR A 18 16.23 -2.96 14.57
N GLN A 19 15.09 -3.46 14.09
CA GLN A 19 14.96 -4.80 13.53
C GLN A 19 15.48 -4.82 12.08
N PRO A 20 16.56 -5.57 11.77
CA PRO A 20 17.18 -5.55 10.45
C PRO A 20 16.23 -5.89 9.31
N ARG A 21 15.27 -6.80 9.55
CA ARG A 21 14.24 -7.16 8.59
C ARG A 21 13.36 -5.96 8.21
N ILE A 22 12.86 -5.21 9.21
CA ILE A 22 11.97 -4.06 9.00
C ILE A 22 12.72 -2.94 8.28
N TRP A 23 13.98 -2.74 8.62
CA TRP A 23 14.85 -1.80 7.93
C TRP A 23 15.03 -2.16 6.44
N LEU A 24 15.32 -3.43 6.13
CA LEU A 24 15.41 -3.90 4.74
C LEU A 24 14.09 -3.77 3.99
N GLU A 25 12.96 -4.11 4.61
CA GLU A 25 11.62 -3.93 4.01
C GLU A 25 11.32 -2.45 3.73
N THR A 26 11.74 -1.55 4.60
CA THR A 26 11.62 -0.09 4.42
C THR A 26 12.46 0.41 3.25
N LEU A 27 13.69 -0.10 3.08
CA LEU A 27 14.51 0.21 1.91
C LEU A 27 13.91 -0.32 0.62
N ALA A 28 13.42 -1.56 0.62
CA ALA A 28 12.76 -2.15 -0.54
C ALA A 28 11.51 -1.33 -0.93
N PHE A 29 10.72 -0.89 0.04
CA PHE A 29 9.60 0.01 -0.19
C PHE A 29 10.04 1.32 -0.84
N ALA A 30 11.11 1.95 -0.36
CA ALA A 30 11.65 3.18 -0.96
C ALA A 30 12.10 2.97 -2.42
N VAL A 31 12.75 1.85 -2.72
CA VAL A 31 13.14 1.49 -4.10
C VAL A 31 11.91 1.29 -4.99
N ILE A 32 10.88 0.59 -4.50
CA ILE A 32 9.62 0.41 -5.23
C ILE A 32 8.97 1.77 -5.54
N LEU A 33 8.94 2.70 -4.59
CA LEU A 33 8.42 4.06 -4.82
C LEU A 33 9.21 4.78 -5.92
N GLN A 34 10.55 4.70 -5.91
CA GLN A 34 11.38 5.29 -6.97
C GLN A 34 11.08 4.67 -8.34
N MET A 35 10.88 3.36 -8.40
CA MET A 35 10.51 2.68 -9.65
C MET A 35 9.12 3.09 -10.16
N ILE A 36 8.19 3.39 -9.24
CA ILE A 36 6.85 3.92 -9.57
C ILE A 36 6.98 5.34 -10.12
N GLU A 37 7.73 6.22 -9.45
CA GLU A 37 7.97 7.60 -9.91
C GLU A 37 8.69 7.64 -11.26
N ALA A 38 9.60 6.69 -11.52
CA ALA A 38 10.28 6.53 -12.79
C ALA A 38 9.41 5.87 -13.89
N GLY A 39 8.16 5.49 -13.59
CA GLY A 39 7.23 4.88 -14.54
C GLY A 39 7.55 3.42 -14.91
N SER A 40 8.55 2.80 -14.29
CA SER A 40 8.94 1.40 -14.55
C SER A 40 7.95 0.40 -13.93
N VAL A 41 7.27 0.81 -12.86
CA VAL A 41 6.24 0.05 -12.17
C VAL A 41 4.96 0.88 -12.08
N THR A 42 3.81 0.27 -12.36
CA THR A 42 2.51 0.90 -12.14
C THR A 42 1.98 0.48 -10.78
N LEU A 43 1.84 1.45 -9.88
CA LEU A 43 1.18 1.23 -8.60
C LEU A 43 -0.33 1.06 -8.78
N VAL A 44 -0.88 0.04 -8.13
CA VAL A 44 -2.31 -0.23 -8.01
C VAL A 44 -2.72 0.01 -6.56
N THR A 45 -3.79 0.77 -6.34
CA THR A 45 -4.41 1.00 -5.03
C THR A 45 -5.87 0.57 -5.03
N SER A 46 -6.49 0.51 -3.85
CA SER A 46 -7.91 0.18 -3.71
C SER A 46 -8.64 1.07 -2.72
N SER A 47 -9.97 1.09 -2.81
CA SER A 47 -10.83 1.71 -1.80
C SER A 47 -10.72 1.03 -0.41
N VAL A 48 -10.30 -0.24 -0.35
CA VAL A 48 -10.04 -0.95 0.92
C VAL A 48 -8.82 -0.36 1.62
N LEU A 49 -7.75 -0.09 0.86
CA LEU A 49 -6.55 0.54 1.39
C LEU A 49 -6.82 1.93 1.95
N GLU A 50 -7.64 2.73 1.26
CA GLU A 50 -8.07 4.04 1.75
C GLU A 50 -8.88 3.93 3.05
N TYR A 51 -9.79 2.96 3.11
CA TYR A 51 -10.57 2.68 4.31
C TYR A 51 -9.68 2.31 5.51
N GLU A 52 -8.73 1.39 5.33
CA GLU A 52 -7.79 0.98 6.38
C GLU A 52 -6.91 2.14 6.84
N ASN A 53 -6.36 2.92 5.89
CA ASN A 53 -5.55 4.08 6.21
C ASN A 53 -6.34 5.12 7.03
N ASN A 54 -7.60 5.39 6.66
CA ASN A 54 -8.44 6.35 7.37
C ASN A 54 -8.70 5.96 8.84
N ARG A 55 -8.69 4.66 9.16
CA ARG A 55 -8.85 4.15 10.54
C ARG A 55 -7.58 4.24 11.39
N SER A 56 -6.43 4.57 10.80
CA SER A 56 -5.20 4.76 11.57
C SER A 56 -5.32 5.97 12.52
N PRO A 57 -4.98 5.83 13.81
CA PRO A 57 -5.07 6.94 14.77
C PRO A 57 -3.97 8.01 14.56
N PHE A 58 -2.93 7.69 13.79
CA PHE A 58 -1.76 8.55 13.62
C PHE A 58 -1.89 9.42 12.37
N GLN A 59 -2.24 10.70 12.54
CA GLN A 59 -2.45 11.64 11.42
C GLN A 59 -1.25 11.71 10.46
N LEU A 60 -0.04 11.74 10.98
CA LEU A 60 1.17 11.84 10.16
C LEU A 60 1.34 10.61 9.25
N ARG A 61 1.06 9.41 9.79
CA ARG A 61 1.11 8.17 9.01
C ARG A 61 0.06 8.20 7.91
N ARG A 62 -1.18 8.57 8.25
CA ARG A 62 -2.28 8.72 7.29
C ARG A 62 -1.91 9.60 6.11
N ASN A 63 -1.43 10.81 6.39
CA ASN A 63 -1.05 11.77 5.36
C ASN A 63 0.06 11.23 4.45
N ARG A 64 1.04 10.53 5.02
CA ARG A 64 2.14 9.92 4.25
C ARG A 64 1.65 8.78 3.37
N VAL A 65 0.81 7.88 3.87
CA VAL A 65 0.23 6.80 3.06
C VAL A 65 -0.62 7.39 1.93
N THR A 66 -1.49 8.36 2.21
CA THR A 66 -2.30 9.04 1.18
C THR A 66 -1.43 9.66 0.08
N ARG A 67 -0.33 10.32 0.45
CA ARG A 67 0.62 10.89 -0.52
C ARG A 67 1.35 9.84 -1.36
N CYS A 68 1.66 8.68 -0.79
CA CYS A 68 2.28 7.60 -1.58
C CYS A 68 1.25 6.95 -2.51
N SER A 69 0.05 6.67 -2.00
CA SER A 69 -1.05 6.09 -2.77
C SER A 69 -1.53 7.00 -3.90
N SER A 70 -1.34 8.32 -3.83
CA SER A 70 -1.65 9.23 -4.93
C SER A 70 -0.74 9.07 -6.16
N LEU A 71 0.37 8.32 -6.05
CA LEU A 71 1.21 7.93 -7.19
C LEU A 71 0.59 6.77 -8.00
N ALA A 72 -0.56 6.25 -7.59
CA ALA A 72 -1.21 5.12 -8.25
C ALA A 72 -1.61 5.45 -9.69
N GLY A 73 -1.19 4.61 -10.63
CA GLY A 73 -1.68 4.65 -12.02
C GLY A 73 -3.02 3.93 -12.19
N VAL A 74 -3.44 3.13 -11.21
CA VAL A 74 -4.72 2.41 -11.20
C VAL A 74 -5.30 2.43 -9.80
N HIS A 75 -6.57 2.84 -9.69
CA HIS A 75 -7.34 2.74 -8.46
C HIS A 75 -8.52 1.81 -8.65
N ARG A 76 -8.69 0.83 -7.75
CA ARG A 76 -9.78 -0.16 -7.80
C ARG A 76 -10.77 0.03 -6.65
N LYS A 77 -12.01 0.31 -7.00
CA LYS A 77 -13.12 0.25 -6.05
C LYS A 77 -13.54 -1.20 -5.88
N VAL A 78 -13.98 -1.56 -4.68
CA VAL A 78 -14.63 -2.85 -4.44
C VAL A 78 -15.90 -2.91 -5.28
N ASP A 79 -16.03 -3.98 -6.07
CA ASP A 79 -17.21 -4.32 -6.86
C ASP A 79 -17.71 -5.73 -6.47
N GLU A 80 -18.82 -6.16 -7.10
CA GLU A 80 -19.43 -7.46 -6.79
C GLU A 80 -18.54 -8.65 -7.18
N ASP A 81 -17.71 -8.52 -8.22
CA ASP A 81 -16.78 -9.58 -8.60
C ASP A 81 -15.67 -9.75 -7.55
N ILE A 82 -15.15 -8.65 -7.00
CA ILE A 82 -14.19 -8.67 -5.89
C ILE A 82 -14.81 -9.28 -4.64
N LYS A 83 -16.06 -8.94 -4.31
CA LYS A 83 -16.76 -9.52 -3.14
C LYS A 83 -16.96 -11.01 -3.29
N ARG A 84 -17.51 -11.46 -4.43
CA ARG A 84 -17.67 -12.89 -4.73
C ARG A 84 -16.35 -13.63 -4.62
N ARG A 85 -15.27 -13.06 -5.18
CA ARG A 85 -13.94 -13.67 -5.09
C ARG A 85 -13.41 -13.74 -3.65
N ALA A 86 -13.71 -12.75 -2.81
CA ALA A 86 -13.34 -12.77 -1.41
C ALA A 86 -14.06 -13.91 -0.66
N GLU A 87 -15.36 -14.10 -0.88
CA GLU A 87 -16.15 -15.19 -0.29
C GLU A 87 -15.62 -16.58 -0.71
N GLU A 88 -15.20 -16.74 -1.97
CA GLU A 88 -14.57 -17.98 -2.45
C GLU A 88 -13.22 -18.28 -1.78
N LEU A 89 -12.49 -17.27 -1.32
CA LEU A 89 -11.19 -17.41 -0.67
C LEU A 89 -11.29 -17.66 0.84
N GLU A 90 -12.45 -17.36 1.44
CA GLU A 90 -12.74 -17.64 2.85
C GLU A 90 -13.25 -19.06 3.11
N GLN A 91 -13.62 -19.80 2.05
CA GLN A 91 -14.02 -21.22 2.11
C GLN A 91 -12.81 -22.16 2.16
#